data_AF-A0A3N5I8C2-F1
#
_entry.id   AF-A0A3N5I8C2-F1
#
_cell.length_a   1.000
_cell.length_b   1.000
_cell.length_c   1.000
_cell.angle_alpha   90.00
_cell.angle_beta   90.00
_cell.angle_gamma   90.00
#
_symmetry.space_group_name_H-M   'P 1'
#
loop_
_entity.id
_entity.type
_entity.pdbx_description
1 polymer ?
#
loop_
_entity_poly.entity_id
_entity_poly.type
_entity_poly.pdbx_seq_one_letter_code
_entity_poly.pdbx_strand_id
1 'polypeptide(L)'
;MQTTMQTTRETFSAPMRETFILPTLLPVCCVCTLVRDDTRLSSGREPWVTQQMYRETHGVNPAELALTHTYCPDCSTKVKDTVRQYFQDIGTPP
;
A
#
# COMPACT_ATOMS: atom_id res chain seq x y z
N MET A 1 -21.84 -35.42 -55.36
CA MET A 1 -21.99 -34.93 -53.97
C MET A 1 -20.72 -35.29 -53.23
N GLN A 2 -19.85 -34.33 -52.95
CA GLN A 2 -18.75 -34.49 -52.00
C GLN A 2 -18.27 -33.09 -51.56
N THR A 3 -18.04 -32.98 -50.26
CA THR A 3 -18.29 -31.82 -49.41
C THR A 3 -17.07 -30.91 -49.34
N THR A 4 -17.26 -29.62 -49.59
CA THR A 4 -16.29 -28.57 -49.25
C THR A 4 -16.25 -28.40 -47.73
N MET A 5 -15.21 -28.88 -47.06
CA MET A 5 -14.96 -28.55 -45.66
C MET A 5 -14.26 -27.19 -45.60
N GLN A 6 -15.04 -26.15 -45.31
CA GLN A 6 -14.52 -24.84 -44.93
C GLN A 6 -14.05 -24.91 -43.48
N THR A 7 -12.74 -24.83 -43.25
CA THR A 7 -12.18 -24.59 -41.92
C THR A 7 -12.22 -23.09 -41.66
N THR A 8 -13.21 -22.67 -40.88
CA THR A 8 -13.32 -21.32 -40.33
C THR A 8 -12.08 -21.05 -39.49
N ARG A 9 -11.31 -20.03 -39.87
CA ARG A 9 -10.16 -19.55 -39.11
C ARG A 9 -10.72 -18.75 -37.93
N GLU A 10 -10.97 -19.44 -36.83
CA GLU A 10 -11.28 -18.83 -35.54
C GLU A 10 -10.07 -17.97 -35.15
N THR A 11 -10.23 -16.65 -35.24
CA THR A 11 -9.31 -15.69 -34.66
C THR A 11 -9.38 -15.89 -33.15
N PHE A 12 -8.39 -16.60 -32.60
CA PHE A 12 -8.15 -16.65 -31.17
C PHE A 12 -7.88 -15.23 -30.69
N SER A 13 -8.94 -14.54 -30.30
CA SER A 13 -8.88 -13.24 -29.68
C SER A 13 -8.04 -13.40 -28.42
N ALA A 14 -6.95 -12.62 -28.34
CA ALA A 14 -5.99 -12.69 -27.24
C ALA A 14 -6.72 -12.64 -25.88
N PRO A 15 -6.31 -13.46 -24.89
CA PRO A 15 -6.91 -13.40 -23.58
C PRO A 15 -6.75 -11.98 -23.04
N MET A 16 -7.88 -11.42 -22.61
CA MET A 16 -7.95 -10.14 -21.92
C MET A 16 -6.89 -10.16 -20.83
N ARG A 17 -5.94 -9.22 -20.90
CA ARG A 17 -4.88 -9.09 -19.90
C ARG A 17 -5.60 -8.64 -18.64
N GLU A 18 -6.00 -9.60 -17.83
CA GLU A 18 -6.55 -9.34 -16.52
C GLU A 18 -5.39 -8.82 -15.68
N THR A 19 -5.23 -7.50 -15.73
CA THR A 19 -4.31 -6.78 -14.87
C THR A 19 -4.81 -7.08 -13.46
N PHE A 20 -4.17 -8.04 -12.79
CA PHE A 20 -4.34 -8.22 -11.36
C PHE A 20 -3.92 -6.90 -10.71
N ILE A 21 -4.89 -6.03 -10.47
CA ILE A 21 -4.71 -4.83 -9.68
C ILE A 21 -4.46 -5.37 -8.28
N LEU A 22 -3.18 -5.49 -7.91
CA LEU A 22 -2.80 -5.79 -6.54
C LEU A 22 -3.54 -4.76 -5.68
N PRO A 23 -4.35 -5.16 -4.68
CA PRO A 23 -5.04 -4.19 -3.83
C PRO A 23 -3.99 -3.24 -3.28
N THR A 24 -4.12 -1.95 -3.58
CA THR A 24 -3.19 -0.92 -3.12
C THR A 24 -3.21 -0.94 -1.60
N LEU A 25 -2.19 -1.56 -1.00
CA LEU A 25 -2.02 -1.57 0.44
C LEU A 25 -1.59 -0.18 0.86
N LEU A 26 -2.42 0.51 1.63
CA LEU A 26 -2.13 1.85 2.12
C LEU A 26 -1.46 1.75 3.51
N PRO A 27 -0.18 2.14 3.65
CA PRO A 27 0.49 2.09 4.95
C PRO A 27 -0.06 3.16 5.89
N VAL A 28 -0.44 2.75 7.10
CA VAL A 28 -0.92 3.63 8.17
C VAL A 28 -0.03 3.54 9.40
N CYS A 29 0.27 4.67 10.02
CA CYS A 29 1.05 4.72 11.24
C CYS A 29 0.21 4.27 12.44
N CYS A 30 0.66 3.25 13.17
CA CYS A 30 -0.02 2.71 14.35
C CYS A 30 -0.17 3.70 15.51
N VAL A 31 0.61 4.78 15.51
CA VAL A 31 0.64 5.75 16.61
C VAL A 31 -0.11 7.03 16.26
N CYS A 32 0.24 7.66 15.15
CA CYS A 32 -0.34 8.96 14.78
C CYS A 32 -1.42 8.88 13.70
N THR A 33 -1.73 7.68 13.17
CA THR A 33 -2.78 7.43 12.16
C THR A 33 -2.60 8.12 10.80
N LEU A 34 -1.45 8.78 10.59
CA LEU A 34 -1.07 9.30 9.28
C LEU A 34 -0.89 8.15 8.28
N VAL A 35 -1.21 8.43 7.02
CA VAL A 35 -1.07 7.49 5.91
C VAL A 35 0.13 7.87 5.04
N ARG A 36 0.84 6.87 4.53
CA ARG A 36 1.96 7.08 3.62
C ARG A 36 1.43 7.22 2.20
N ASP A 37 1.72 8.35 1.56
CA ASP A 37 1.34 8.62 0.18
C ASP A 37 2.46 8.25 -0.80
N ASP A 38 2.53 6.98 -1.19
CA ASP A 38 3.57 6.46 -2.10
C ASP A 38 3.40 6.95 -3.56
N THR A 39 2.28 7.59 -3.89
CA THR A 39 2.05 8.14 -5.24
C THR A 39 2.84 9.43 -5.48
N ARG A 40 3.21 10.13 -4.40
CA ARG A 40 3.96 11.38 -4.47
C ARG A 40 5.45 11.04 -4.59
N LEU A 41 6.03 11.33 -5.76
CA LEU A 41 7.47 11.39 -5.97
C LEU A 41 8.06 12.53 -5.11
N SER A 42 8.30 12.25 -3.84
CA SER A 42 8.88 13.20 -2.90
C SER A 42 10.41 13.18 -3.00
N SER A 43 11.02 14.36 -2.92
CA SER A 43 12.46 14.63 -2.98
C SER A 43 13.26 14.18 -1.74
N GLY A 44 12.99 12.97 -1.22
CA GLY A 44 13.82 12.32 -0.20
C GLY A 44 13.19 12.11 1.18
N ARG A 45 11.92 12.47 1.40
CA ARG A 45 11.16 12.08 2.60
C ARG A 45 9.83 11.45 2.20
N GLU A 46 9.60 10.20 2.61
CA GLU A 46 8.30 9.54 2.46
C GLU A 46 7.19 10.46 3.00
N PRO A 47 6.19 10.87 2.18
CA PRO A 47 5.20 11.84 2.59
C PRO A 47 4.12 11.14 3.42
N TRP A 48 4.19 11.32 4.73
CA TRP A 48 3.13 10.93 5.65
C TRP A 48 2.11 12.08 5.76
N VAL A 49 0.86 11.81 5.41
CA VAL A 49 -0.20 12.81 5.33
C VAL A 49 -1.41 12.41 6.18
N THR A 50 -2.27 13.38 6.49
CA THR A 50 -3.54 13.09 7.15
C THR A 50 -4.46 12.32 6.19
N GLN A 51 -5.39 11.53 6.73
CA GLN A 51 -6.38 10.83 5.92
C GLN A 51 -7.26 11.80 5.11
N GLN A 52 -7.52 12.99 5.66
CA GLN A 52 -8.22 14.05 4.94
C GLN A 52 -7.42 14.53 3.73
N MET A 53 -6.15 14.87 3.90
CA MET A 53 -5.29 15.30 2.80
C MET A 53 -5.16 14.21 1.72
N TYR A 54 -5.06 12.95 2.13
CA TYR A 54 -5.04 11.82 1.20
C TYR A 54 -6.35 11.75 0.39
N ARG A 55 -7.51 11.88 1.05
CA ARG A 55 -8.82 11.92 0.37
C ARG A 55 -8.94 13.09 -0.59
N GLU A 56 -8.50 14.28 -0.19
CA GLU A 56 -8.53 15.47 -1.04
C GLU A 56 -7.63 15.33 -2.26
N THR A 57 -6.47 14.67 -2.10
CA THR A 57 -5.51 14.46 -3.19
C THR A 57 -5.94 13.36 -4.15
N HIS A 58 -6.51 12.27 -3.65
CA HIS A 58 -6.76 11.04 -4.42
C HIS A 58 -8.23 10.76 -4.72
N GLY A 59 -9.16 11.50 -4.11
CA GLY A 59 -10.61 11.31 -4.28
C GLY A 59 -11.15 10.01 -3.66
N VAL A 60 -10.32 9.27 -2.91
CA VAL A 60 -10.69 7.99 -2.27
C VAL A 60 -10.59 8.09 -0.75
N ASN A 61 -11.48 7.42 -0.05
CA ASN A 61 -11.41 7.29 1.39
C ASN A 61 -10.29 6.31 1.78
N PRO A 62 -9.31 6.69 2.62
CA PRO A 62 -8.33 5.74 3.14
C PRO A 62 -8.94 4.49 3.80
N ALA A 63 -10.11 4.62 4.42
CA ALA A 63 -10.81 3.50 5.07
C ALA A 63 -11.41 2.47 4.09
N GLU A 64 -11.51 2.80 2.80
CA GLU A 64 -12.01 1.90 1.74
C GLU A 64 -10.87 1.10 1.09
N LEU A 65 -9.61 1.41 1.44
CA LEU A 65 -8.43 0.72 0.96
C LEU A 65 -7.98 -0.35 1.96
N ALA A 66 -7.28 -1.37 1.47
CA ALA A 66 -6.64 -2.34 2.34
C ALA A 66 -5.50 -1.65 3.11
N LEU A 67 -5.62 -1.56 4.43
CA LEU A 67 -4.61 -0.91 5.27
C LEU A 67 -3.53 -1.89 5.71
N THR A 68 -2.27 -1.45 5.68
CA THR A 68 -1.15 -2.14 6.33
C THR A 68 -0.61 -1.29 7.48
N HIS A 69 -0.42 -1.90 8.64
CA HIS A 69 0.01 -1.22 9.86
C HIS A 69 1.54 -1.14 9.95
N THR A 70 2.06 0.05 10.20
CA THR A 70 3.50 0.32 10.31
C THR A 70 3.75 1.56 11.18
N TYR A 71 4.98 2.07 11.26
CA TYR A 71 5.32 3.32 11.94
C TYR A 71 5.82 4.36 10.94
N CYS A 72 5.39 5.62 11.10
CA CYS A 72 6.10 6.72 10.45
C CYS A 72 7.49 6.93 11.10
N PRO A 73 8.45 7.59 10.40
CA PRO A 73 9.80 7.79 10.91
C PRO A 73 9.84 8.39 12.32
N ASP A 74 9.02 9.41 12.58
CA ASP A 74 8.96 10.09 13.87
C ASP A 74 8.45 9.17 14.99
N CYS A 75 7.38 8.41 14.72
CA CYS A 75 6.81 7.50 15.71
C CYS A 75 7.70 6.27 15.92
N SER A 76 8.37 5.79 14.88
CA SER A 76 9.32 4.67 14.99
C SER A 76 10.49 5.01 15.90
N THR A 77 10.98 6.24 15.84
CA THR A 77 12.07 6.74 16.71
C THR A 77 11.60 6.78 18.16
N LYS A 78 10.45 7.40 18.42
CA LYS A 78 9.86 7.46 19.77
C LYS A 78 9.64 6.09 20.39
N VAL A 79 9.09 5.15 19.61
CA VAL A 79 8.84 3.78 20.10
C VAL A 79 10.16 3.07 20.43
N LYS A 80 11.18 3.20 19.58
CA LYS A 80 12.51 2.63 19.87
C LYS A 80 13.13 3.22 21.13
N ASP A 81 13.02 4.53 21.33
CA ASP A 81 13.53 5.20 22.51
C ASP A 81 12.81 4.74 23.78
N THR A 82 11.46 4.67 23.74
CA THR A 82 10.65 4.15 24.85
C THR A 82 11.02 2.69 25.18
N VAL A 83 11.17 1.84 24.17
CA VAL A 83 11.55 0.44 24.34
C VAL A 83 12.95 0.33 24.96
N ARG A 84 13.90 1.14 24.49
CA ARG A 84 15.25 1.19 25.07
C ARG A 84 15.22 1.61 26.54
N GLN A 85 14.45 2.65 26.88
CA GLN A 85 14.33 3.11 28.26
C GLN A 85 13.71 2.03 29.14
N TYR A 86 12.64 1.37 28.67
CA TYR A 86 12.01 0.26 29.38
C TYR A 86 13.01 -0.84 29.72
N PHE A 87 13.84 -1.28 28.75
CA PHE A 87 14.87 -2.30 28.98
C PHE A 87 15.94 -1.86 30.00
N GLN A 88 16.31 -0.58 30.00
CA GLN A 88 17.23 -0.03 30.99
C GLN A 88 16.63 -0.06 32.40
N ASP A 89 15.33 0.25 32.54
CA ASP A 89 14.64 0.29 33.82
C ASP A 89 14.42 -1.10 34.42
N ILE A 90 14.17 -2.11 33.59
CA ILE A 90 13.97 -3.50 34.04
C ILE A 90 15.26 -4.31 34.18
N GLY A 91 16.42 -3.75 33.82
CA GLY A 91 17.72 -4.42 33.90
C GLY A 91 17.85 -5.66 33.00
N THR A 92 16.99 -5.81 31.99
CA THR A 92 17.04 -6.92 31.04
C THR A 92 17.57 -6.37 29.72
N PRO A 93 18.74 -6.83 29.24
CA PRO A 93 19.26 -6.33 27.97
C PRO A 93 18.36 -6.78 26.79
N PRO A 94 18.19 -5.93 25.76
CA PRO A 94 17.48 -6.30 24.54
C PRO A 94 18.22 -7.36 23.71
#